data_AF-A0A956ND95-F1
#
_entry.id   AF-A0A956ND95-F1
#
_cell.length_a   1.000
_cell.length_b   1.000
_cell.length_c   1.000
_cell.angle_alpha   90.00
_cell.angle_beta   90.00
_cell.angle_gamma   90.00
#
_symmetry.space_group_name_H-M   'P 1'
#
loop_
_entity.id
_entity.type
_entity.pdbx_description
1 polymer ?
#
loop_
_entity_poly.entity_id
_entity_poly.type
_entity_poly.pdbx_seq_one_letter_code
_entity_poly.pdbx_strand_id
1 'polypeptide(L)' 'MEDQIVEAGCAQCQFGFPGNDCDLAVRFDGKVYFVRGTGIDDHGDAHADDGFCNTIRRARVSGHLESGIFMVSKLALLSD' A
#
# COMPACT_ATOMS: atom_id res chain seq x y z
N MET A 1 -15.73 5.02 0.85
CA MET A 1 -15.34 5.66 -0.42
C MET A 1 -15.67 4.71 -1.57
N GLU A 2 -15.92 5.24 -2.76
CA GLU A 2 -15.87 4.44 -3.99
C GLU A 2 -14.45 3.91 -4.22
N ASP A 3 -14.32 2.85 -5.02
CA ASP A 3 -13.04 2.26 -5.35
C ASP A 3 -12.15 3.28 -6.08
N GLN A 4 -10.89 3.42 -5.64
CA GLN A 4 -9.92 4.32 -6.25
C GLN A 4 -8.66 3.56 -6.67
N ILE A 5 -8.02 4.03 -7.75
CA ILE A 5 -6.73 3.52 -8.21
C ILE A 5 -5.63 4.33 -7.54
N VAL A 6 -4.75 3.64 -6.81
CA VAL A 6 -3.68 4.25 -6.03
C VAL A 6 -2.37 3.53 -6.31
N GLU A 7 -1.27 4.18 -5.93
CA GLU A 7 0.03 3.52 -5.83
C GLU A 7 0.13 2.82 -4.47
N ALA A 8 0.63 1.60 -4.43
CA ALA A 8 0.80 0.78 -3.24
C ALA A 8 2.24 0.26 -3.16
N GLY A 9 2.83 0.28 -1.97
CA GLY A 9 4.21 -0.12 -1.75
C GLY A 9 4.59 -0.11 -0.27
N CYS A 10 5.83 -0.53 0.03
CA CYS A 10 6.39 -0.44 1.37
C CYS A 10 6.63 1.02 1.78
N ALA A 11 6.13 1.42 2.95
CA ALA A 11 6.27 2.77 3.48
C ALA A 11 7.76 3.17 3.64
N GLN A 12 8.56 2.25 4.17
CA GLN A 12 9.97 2.46 4.44
C GLN A 12 10.79 2.43 3.14
N CYS A 13 10.66 1.36 2.36
CA CYS A 13 11.50 1.16 1.17
C CYS A 13 11.11 2.07 -0.01
N GLN A 14 9.83 2.28 -0.26
CA GLN A 14 9.34 2.97 -1.46
C GLN A 14 8.93 4.43 -1.21
N PHE A 15 8.53 4.77 0.02
CA PHE A 15 8.05 6.11 0.37
C PHE A 15 8.92 6.86 1.39
N GLY A 16 10.04 6.27 1.83
CA GLY A 16 11.06 6.95 2.64
C GLY A 16 10.66 7.22 4.09
N PHE A 17 9.70 6.46 4.65
CA PHE A 17 9.39 6.54 6.07
C PHE A 17 10.53 5.93 6.92
N PRO A 18 10.82 6.49 8.10
CA PRO A 18 11.82 5.92 9.00
C PRO A 18 11.31 4.59 9.58
N GLY A 19 12.25 3.67 9.85
CA GLY A 19 11.97 2.34 10.39
C GLY A 19 12.60 1.24 9.55
N ASN A 20 12.54 0.01 10.06
CA ASN A 20 13.04 -1.19 9.37
C ASN A 20 11.93 -2.25 9.18
N ASP A 21 10.68 -1.85 9.36
CA ASP A 21 9.51 -2.71 9.14
C ASP A 21 9.10 -2.71 7.66
N CYS A 22 8.24 -3.65 7.28
CA CYS A 22 7.66 -3.75 5.93
C CYS A 22 6.19 -3.31 5.97
N ASP A 23 5.94 -2.04 6.30
CA ASP A 23 4.58 -1.54 6.40
C ASP A 23 4.00 -1.25 5.02
N LEU A 24 2.80 -1.77 4.76
CA LEU A 24 2.05 -1.43 3.55
C LEU A 24 1.56 0.02 3.63
N ALA A 25 1.78 0.78 2.58
CA ALA A 25 1.25 2.12 2.41
C ALA A 25 0.69 2.33 1.01
N VAL A 26 -0.25 3.27 0.90
CA VAL A 26 -0.80 3.74 -0.36
C VAL A 26 -0.53 5.22 -0.55
N ARG A 27 -0.27 5.62 -1.80
CA ARG A 27 -0.10 7.01 -2.21
C ARG A 27 -1.21 7.40 -3.18
N PHE A 28 -1.93 8.45 -2.82
CA PHE A 28 -2.92 9.10 -3.67
C PHE A 28 -2.96 10.60 -3.35
N ASP A 29 -3.27 11.44 -4.35
CA ASP A 29 -3.24 12.90 -4.25
C ASP A 29 -1.93 13.46 -3.67
N GLY A 30 -0.80 12.81 -3.98
CA GLY A 30 0.53 13.19 -3.50
C GLY A 30 0.78 12.94 -2.01
N LYS A 31 -0.14 12.26 -1.31
CA LYS A 31 -0.04 11.94 0.13
C LYS A 31 0.09 10.44 0.33
N VAL A 32 0.91 10.05 1.29
CA VAL A 32 1.14 8.65 1.66
C VAL A 32 0.40 8.34 2.95
N TYR A 33 -0.31 7.22 2.95
CA TYR A 33 -1.10 6.74 4.08
C TYR A 33 -0.72 5.30 4.39
N PHE A 34 -0.46 5.01 5.67
CA PHE A 34 -0.32 3.63 6.13
C PHE A 34 -1.62 2.88 5.93
N VAL A 35 -1.51 1.61 5.54
CA VAL A 35 -2.66 0.72 5.37
C VAL A 35 -2.83 -0.15 6.60
N ARG A 36 -4.07 -0.29 7.07
CA ARG A 36 -4.47 -1.28 8.08
C ARG A 36 -5.64 -2.09 7.56
N GLY A 37 -5.67 -3.37 7.93
CA GLY A 37 -6.65 -4.37 7.45
C GLY A 37 -6.03 -5.44 6.55
N THR A 38 -4.80 -5.21 6.07
CA THR A 38 -3.98 -6.18 5.34
C THR A 38 -2.51 -5.78 5.49
N GLY A 39 -1.60 -6.76 5.42
CA GLY A 39 -0.16 -6.58 5.43
C GLY A 39 0.46 -6.71 4.04
N ILE A 40 1.77 -6.43 3.96
CA ILE A 40 2.52 -6.52 2.70
C ILE A 40 2.54 -7.98 2.17
N ASP A 41 2.73 -8.95 3.06
CA ASP A 41 2.87 -10.37 2.70
C ASP A 41 1.54 -11.04 2.33
N ASP A 42 0.39 -10.40 2.63
CA ASP A 42 -0.94 -10.88 2.21
C ASP A 42 -1.13 -10.78 0.68
N HIS A 43 -0.22 -10.09 0.01
CA HIS A 43 -0.30 -9.76 -1.41
C HIS A 43 0.84 -10.36 -2.24
N GLY A 44 1.66 -11.23 -1.64
CA GLY A 44 2.84 -11.85 -2.27
C GLY A 44 4.09 -11.68 -1.41
N ASP A 45 5.22 -12.21 -1.86
CA ASP A 45 6.50 -12.02 -1.17
C ASP A 45 6.94 -10.56 -1.27
N ALA A 46 7.04 -9.89 -0.12
CA ALA A 46 7.48 -8.50 -0.01
C ALA A 46 8.80 -8.21 -0.74
N HIS A 47 9.71 -9.18 -0.76
CA HIS A 47 11.09 -9.04 -1.23
C HIS A 47 11.33 -9.68 -2.60
N ALA A 48 10.30 -10.20 -3.26
CA ALA A 48 10.40 -10.58 -4.68
C ALA A 48 10.64 -9.34 -5.56
N ASP A 49 11.06 -9.54 -6.81
CA ASP A 49 11.30 -8.44 -7.75
C ASP A 49 10.04 -7.58 -7.98
N ASP A 50 8.86 -8.19 -7.92
CA ASP A 50 7.54 -7.53 -7.97
C ASP A 50 6.90 -7.34 -6.58
N GLY A 51 7.66 -7.60 -5.53
CA GLY A 51 7.29 -7.40 -4.14
C GLY A 51 7.28 -5.93 -3.74
N PHE A 52 6.44 -5.58 -2.78
CA PHE A 52 6.22 -4.18 -2.39
C PHE A 52 7.44 -3.48 -1.76
N CYS A 53 8.44 -4.22 -1.29
CA CYS A 53 9.70 -3.63 -0.83
C CYS A 53 10.59 -3.20 -2.01
N ASN A 54 10.42 -3.79 -3.18
CA ASN A 54 11.24 -3.54 -4.36
C ASN A 54 10.53 -2.70 -5.43
N THR A 55 9.19 -2.70 -5.47
CA THR A 55 8.44 -1.97 -6.50
C THR A 55 7.18 -1.28 -5.95
N ILE A 56 6.82 -0.14 -6.56
CA ILE A 56 5.52 0.50 -6.39
C ILE A 56 4.55 -0.08 -7.41
N ARG A 57 3.44 -0.65 -6.95
CA ARG A 57 2.40 -1.24 -7.80
C ARG A 57 1.15 -0.39 -7.82
N ARG A 58 0.38 -0.45 -8.90
CA ARG A 58 -0.97 0.12 -8.91
C ARG A 58 -1.97 -0.86 -8.33
N ALA A 59 -2.84 -0.37 -7.46
CA ALA A 59 -3.89 -1.17 -6.83
C ALA A 59 -5.22 -0.42 -6.87
N ARG A 60 -6.31 -1.17 -7.02
CA ARG A 60 -7.66 -0.70 -6.76
C ARG A 60 -7.97 -0.94 -5.29
N VAL A 61 -8.23 0.13 -4.55
CA VAL A 61 -8.53 0.07 -3.11
C VAL A 61 -9.91 0.61 -2.79
N SER A 62 -10.54 0.01 -1.78
CA SER A 62 -11.75 0.53 -1.15
C SER A 62 -11.58 0.55 0.36
N GLY A 63 -12.11 1.58 1.01
CA GLY A 63 -11.88 1.82 2.43
C GLY A 63 -12.29 3.24 2.85
N HIS A 64 -11.70 3.67 3.96
CA HIS A 64 -11.85 5.01 4.49
C HIS A 64 -10.59 5.45 5.25
N LEU A 65 -10.43 6.76 5.41
CA LEU A 65 -9.37 7.32 6.26
C LEU A 65 -9.88 7.46 7.69
N GLU A 66 -9.12 6.95 8.65
CA GLU A 66 -9.35 7.11 10.08
C GLU A 66 -8.06 7.63 10.71
N SER A 67 -8.09 8.84 11.28
CA SER A 67 -6.93 9.46 11.95
C SER A 67 -5.64 9.48 11.12
N GLY A 68 -5.73 9.61 9.79
CA GLY A 68 -4.58 9.62 8.89
C GLY A 68 -4.07 8.24 8.47
N ILE A 69 -4.77 7.17 8.83
CA ILE A 69 -4.50 5.79 8.41
C ILE A 69 -5.59 5.37 7.43
N PHE A 70 -5.21 4.67 6.36
CA PHE A 70 -6.16 4.10 5.40
C PHE A 70 -6.62 2.72 5.88
N MET A 71 -7.87 2.65 6.34
CA MET A 71 -8.53 1.43 6.77
C MET A 71 -9.10 0.73 5.54
N VAL A 72 -8.39 -0.31 5.07
CA VAL A 72 -8.75 -1.00 3.83
C VAL A 72 -9.85 -2.02 4.07
N SER A 73 -10.83 -2.04 3.17
CA SER A 73 -11.85 -3.09 3.07
C SER A 73 -11.56 -4.04 1.90
N LYS A 74 -10.96 -3.53 0.82
CA LYS A 74 -10.49 -4.34 -0.31
C LYS A 74 -9.25 -3.71 -0.92
N LEU A 75 -8.26 -4.54 -1.23
CA LEU A 75 -7.10 -4.20 -2.05
C LEU A 75 -6.98 -5.23 -3.15
N ALA A 76 -6.99 -4.78 -4.40
CA ALA A 76 -6.75 -5.62 -5.56
C ALA A 76 -5.60 -5.03 -6.39
N LEU A 77 -4.50 -5.77 -6.51
CA LEU A 77 -3.41 -5.43 -7.40
C LEU A 77 -3.92 -5.41 -8.83
N LEU A 78 -3.53 -4.38 -9.58
CA LEU A 78 -3.78 -4.33 -11.01
C LEU A 78 -2.62 -5.03 -11.70
N SER A 79 -2.93 -6.11 -12.39
CA SER A 79 -2.05 -6.71 -13.38
C SER A 79 -2.36 -6.02 -14.69
N ASP A 80 -1.40 -5.29 -15.26
CA ASP A 80 -1.46 -4.94 -16.68
C ASP A 80 -1.30 -6.22 -17.54
#